data_AF-A0A952EZN9-F1
#
_entry.id   AF-A0A952EZN9-F1
#
_cell.length_a   1.000
_cell.length_b   1.000
_cell.length_c   1.000
_cell.angle_alpha   90.00
_cell.angle_beta   90.00
_cell.angle_gamma   90.00
#
_symmetry.space_group_name_H-M   'P 1'
#
loop_
_entity.id
_entity.type
_entity.pdbx_description
1 polymer ?
#
loop_
_entity_poly.entity_id
_entity_poly.type
_entity_poly.pdbx_seq_one_letter_code
_entity_poly.pdbx_strand_id
1 'polypeptide(L)'
;PQEQSQRPGHIPGAINVPWSKAANEDGTFKSDEDLAKLYAEAGLDGEKETIAYCRIGERSSHTWFVLQELLGHKNVKNYDGSWTEYGSLVGAPIELGS
;
A
#
# COMPACT_ATOMS: atom_id res chain seq x y z
N PRO A 1 6.96 11.12 16.24
CA PRO A 1 7.75 11.44 15.01
C PRO A 1 6.95 12.42 14.14
N GLN A 2 7.60 13.41 13.53
CA GLN A 2 6.89 14.37 12.69
C GLN A 2 6.70 13.76 11.29
N GLU A 3 5.54 13.13 11.05
CA GLU A 3 5.23 12.41 9.81
C GLU A 3 4.75 13.34 8.68
N GLN A 4 5.49 14.42 8.45
CA GLN A 4 5.16 15.43 7.47
C GLN A 4 5.93 15.21 6.16
N SER A 5 5.32 15.63 5.06
CA SER A 5 5.91 15.65 3.71
C SER A 5 5.78 17.07 3.14
N GLN A 6 6.61 17.43 2.17
CA GLN A 6 6.59 18.76 1.56
C GLN A 6 5.48 18.94 0.50
N ARG A 7 4.94 17.82 -0.01
CA ARG A 7 3.92 17.79 -1.07
C ARG A 7 2.83 16.75 -0.79
N PRO A 8 1.55 17.07 -1.01
CA PRO A 8 0.46 16.08 -1.01
C PRO A 8 0.41 15.33 -2.35
N GLY A 9 -0.30 14.19 -2.38
CA GLY A 9 -0.54 13.41 -3.59
C GLY A 9 -0.26 11.92 -3.39
N HIS A 10 -0.02 11.22 -4.49
CA HIS A 10 0.42 9.83 -4.51
C HIS A 10 1.50 9.61 -5.58
N ILE A 11 2.18 8.45 -5.51
CA ILE A 11 3.14 8.05 -6.53
C ILE A 11 2.36 7.80 -7.84
N PRO A 12 2.84 8.25 -9.01
CA PRO A 12 2.15 8.06 -10.27
C PRO A 12 1.80 6.59 -10.54
N GLY A 13 0.55 6.33 -10.93
CA GLY A 13 0.03 5.00 -11.19
C GLY A 13 -0.21 4.12 -9.95
N ALA A 14 -0.07 4.66 -8.74
CA ALA A 14 -0.42 3.94 -7.50
C ALA A 14 -1.93 3.70 -7.39
N ILE A 15 -2.32 2.50 -6.98
CA ILE A 15 -3.70 2.17 -6.63
C ILE A 15 -3.95 2.37 -5.13
N ASN A 16 -5.12 2.88 -4.75
CA ASN A 16 -5.44 3.19 -3.36
C ASN A 16 -6.28 2.10 -2.69
N VAL A 17 -5.66 1.34 -1.78
CA VAL A 17 -6.34 0.39 -0.90
C VAL A 17 -6.03 0.73 0.56
N PRO A 18 -6.96 1.38 1.30
CA PRO A 18 -6.78 1.64 2.72
C PRO A 18 -6.56 0.34 3.50
N TRP A 19 -5.50 0.27 4.31
CA TRP A 19 -5.07 -0.94 5.03
C TRP A 19 -6.20 -1.60 5.84
N SER A 20 -7.07 -0.81 6.45
CA SER A 20 -8.17 -1.29 7.29
C SER A 20 -9.24 -2.07 6.51
N LYS A 21 -9.31 -1.93 5.18
CA LYS A 21 -10.21 -2.75 4.35
C LYS A 21 -9.81 -4.23 4.35
N ALA A 22 -8.57 -4.57 4.70
CA ALA A 22 -8.10 -5.95 4.82
C ALA A 22 -8.38 -6.57 6.20
N ALA A 23 -8.95 -5.82 7.14
CA ALA A 23 -9.29 -6.28 8.49
C ALA A 23 -10.82 -6.31 8.71
N ASN A 24 -11.26 -7.19 9.61
CA ASN A 24 -12.60 -7.21 10.16
C ASN A 24 -12.73 -6.22 11.32
N GLU A 25 -13.95 -5.99 11.79
CA GLU A 25 -14.23 -5.08 12.91
C GLU A 25 -13.58 -5.52 14.23
N ASP A 26 -13.37 -6.83 14.40
CA ASP A 26 -12.69 -7.42 15.55
C ASP A 26 -11.15 -7.40 15.46
N GLY A 27 -10.61 -6.85 14.36
CA GLY A 27 -9.18 -6.76 14.11
C GLY A 27 -8.54 -7.99 13.48
N THR A 28 -9.30 -9.06 13.21
CA THR A 28 -8.79 -10.21 12.44
C THR A 28 -8.63 -9.87 10.96
N PHE A 29 -7.75 -10.57 10.25
CA PHE A 29 -7.69 -10.48 8.79
C PHE A 29 -8.98 -11.00 8.15
N LYS A 30 -9.34 -10.44 7.00
CA LYS A 30 -10.39 -11.00 6.15
C LYS A 30 -9.99 -12.36 5.57
N SER A 31 -10.97 -13.08 5.03
CA SER A 31 -10.72 -14.34 4.33
C SER A 31 -9.85 -14.12 3.08
N ASP A 32 -9.10 -15.14 2.66
CA ASP A 32 -8.28 -15.07 1.43
C ASP A 32 -9.13 -14.69 0.20
N GLU A 33 -10.38 -15.16 0.12
CA GLU A 33 -11.32 -14.82 -0.96
C GLU A 33 -11.66 -13.33 -0.96
N ASP A 34 -12.04 -12.77 0.20
CA ASP A 34 -12.37 -11.35 0.33
C ASP A 34 -11.16 -10.46 0.07
N LEU A 35 -9.97 -10.90 0.52
CA LEU A 35 -8.72 -10.19 0.31
C LEU A 35 -8.33 -10.19 -1.18
N ALA A 36 -8.34 -11.35 -1.84
CA ALA A 36 -8.04 -11.45 -3.27
C ALA A 36 -9.00 -10.58 -4.10
N LYS A 37 -10.29 -10.61 -3.77
CA LYS A 37 -11.31 -9.76 -4.40
C LYS A 37 -11.03 -8.28 -4.17
N LEU A 38 -10.74 -7.86 -2.94
CA LEU A 38 -10.43 -6.47 -2.59
C LEU A 38 -9.31 -5.90 -3.46
N TYR A 39 -8.21 -6.63 -3.61
CA TYR A 39 -7.07 -6.16 -4.40
C TYR A 39 -7.32 -6.23 -5.91
N ALA A 40 -8.00 -7.27 -6.39
CA ALA A 40 -8.37 -7.39 -7.81
C ALA A 40 -9.31 -6.25 -8.25
N GLU A 41 -10.32 -5.91 -7.45
CA GLU A 41 -11.24 -4.79 -7.72
C GLU A 41 -10.53 -3.42 -7.71
N ALA A 42 -9.45 -3.29 -6.93
CA ALA A 42 -8.60 -2.11 -6.92
C ALA A 42 -7.62 -2.04 -8.11
N GLY A 43 -7.58 -3.07 -8.96
CA GLY A 43 -6.71 -3.12 -10.13
C GLY A 43 -5.31 -3.70 -9.88
N LEU A 44 -5.12 -4.46 -8.78
CA LEU A 44 -3.86 -5.17 -8.56
C LEU A 44 -3.67 -6.25 -9.63
N ASP A 45 -2.54 -6.17 -10.34
CA ASP A 45 -2.10 -7.18 -11.29
C ASP A 45 -1.21 -8.19 -10.57
N GLY A 46 -1.74 -9.40 -10.32
CA GLY A 46 -1.05 -10.44 -9.56
C GLY A 46 0.24 -10.97 -10.18
N GLU A 47 0.49 -10.69 -11.45
CA GLU A 47 1.70 -11.09 -12.17
C GLU A 47 2.84 -10.07 -12.03
N LYS A 48 2.54 -8.83 -11.59
CA LYS A 48 3.53 -7.78 -11.41
C LYS A 48 4.15 -7.81 -10.02
N GLU A 49 5.42 -7.41 -9.95
CA GLU A 49 6.02 -7.06 -8.66
C GLU A 49 5.22 -5.93 -8.01
N THR A 50 5.03 -6.01 -6.69
CA THR A 50 4.18 -5.09 -5.96
C THR A 50 4.98 -4.37 -4.87
N ILE A 51 4.76 -3.05 -4.73
CA ILE A 51 5.34 -2.25 -3.66
C ILE A 51 4.21 -1.63 -2.86
N ALA A 52 4.16 -1.93 -1.56
CA ALA A 52 3.25 -1.27 -0.62
C ALA A 52 3.97 -0.10 0.05
N TYR A 53 3.29 1.04 0.19
CA TYR A 53 3.80 2.20 0.92
C TYR A 53 2.66 2.91 1.66
N CYS A 54 3.00 3.67 2.71
CA CYS A 54 2.04 4.50 3.43
C CYS A 54 2.64 5.87 3.72
N ARG A 55 2.67 6.28 4.99
CA ARG A 55 3.37 7.49 5.44
C ARG A 55 4.77 7.19 5.95
N ILE A 56 4.94 6.15 6.78
CA ILE A 56 6.20 5.77 7.45
C ILE A 56 6.43 4.24 7.51
N GLY A 57 5.90 3.47 6.57
CA GLY A 57 6.10 2.01 6.54
C GLY A 57 5.19 1.17 7.47
N GLU A 58 4.58 1.75 8.51
CA GLU A 58 3.84 0.99 9.54
C GLU A 58 2.54 0.33 9.02
N ARG A 59 1.75 1.05 8.21
CA ARG A 59 0.49 0.55 7.63
C ARG A 59 0.74 -0.25 6.36
N SER A 60 1.85 0.02 5.68
CA SER A 60 2.22 -0.73 4.48
C SER A 60 2.85 -2.07 4.81
N SER A 61 3.46 -2.26 5.99
CA SER A 61 3.87 -3.59 6.45
C SER A 61 2.67 -4.52 6.67
N HIS A 62 1.55 -4.01 7.17
CA HIS A 62 0.30 -4.76 7.28
C HIS A 62 -0.20 -5.23 5.90
N THR A 63 -0.29 -4.31 4.94
CA THR A 63 -0.69 -4.65 3.55
C THR A 63 0.32 -5.59 2.89
N TRP A 64 1.62 -5.38 3.10
CA TRP A 64 2.68 -6.27 2.62
C TRP A 64 2.48 -7.70 3.14
N PHE A 65 2.19 -7.86 4.44
CA PHE A 65 1.93 -9.17 5.05
C PHE A 65 0.72 -9.85 4.42
N VAL A 66 -0.37 -9.10 4.21
CA VAL A 66 -1.57 -9.63 3.54
C VAL A 66 -1.24 -10.14 2.13
N LEU A 67 -0.53 -9.36 1.33
CA LEU A 67 -0.22 -9.75 -0.05
C LEU A 67 0.80 -10.91 -0.13
N GLN A 68 1.87 -10.84 0.66
CA GLN A 68 2.96 -11.82 0.61
C GLN A 68 2.63 -13.11 1.36
N GLU A 69 2.19 -12.98 2.61
CA GLU A 69 2.10 -14.11 3.55
C GLU A 69 0.73 -14.78 3.52
N LEU A 70 -0.35 -14.04 3.31
CA LEU A 70 -1.71 -14.62 3.22
C LEU A 70 -2.07 -14.99 1.78
N LEU A 71 -1.96 -14.05 0.85
CA LEU A 71 -2.30 -14.28 -0.56
C LEU A 71 -1.19 -14.93 -1.39
N GLY A 72 0.02 -15.05 -0.84
CA GLY A 72 1.10 -15.82 -1.44
C GLY A 72 1.80 -15.16 -2.65
N HIS A 73 1.57 -13.87 -2.90
CA HIS A 73 2.31 -13.13 -3.93
C HIS A 73 3.82 -13.19 -3.63
N LYS A 74 4.65 -13.50 -4.61
CA LYS A 74 6.07 -13.80 -4.36
C LYS A 74 6.98 -12.58 -4.29
N ASN A 75 6.60 -11.50 -4.96
CA ASN A 75 7.46 -10.33 -5.16
C ASN A 75 6.80 -9.07 -4.60
N VAL A 76 6.54 -9.05 -3.29
CA VAL A 76 6.00 -7.88 -2.59
C VAL A 76 7.09 -7.23 -1.74
N LYS A 77 7.31 -5.92 -1.92
CA LYS A 77 8.23 -5.11 -1.12
C LYS A 77 7.46 -4.10 -0.28
N ASN A 78 7.93 -3.83 0.93
CA ASN A 78 7.47 -2.71 1.73
C ASN A 78 8.44 -1.54 1.54
N TYR A 79 7.95 -0.40 1.05
CA TYR A 79 8.74 0.83 0.96
C TYR A 79 8.58 1.63 2.26
N ASP A 80 9.52 1.46 3.17
CA ASP A 80 9.50 2.01 4.53
C ASP A 80 9.63 3.54 4.56
N GLY A 81 10.45 4.13 3.68
CA GLY A 81 10.57 5.58 3.52
C GLY A 81 9.23 6.26 3.20
N SER A 82 8.39 5.55 2.44
CA SER A 82 6.97 5.87 2.26
C SER A 82 6.75 7.34 1.83
N TRP A 83 5.57 7.91 2.12
CA TRP A 83 5.24 9.27 1.68
C TRP A 83 6.04 10.36 2.42
N THR A 84 6.52 10.13 3.65
CA THR A 84 7.38 11.13 4.31
C THR A 84 8.67 11.38 3.54
N GLU A 85 9.27 10.32 3.00
CA GLU A 85 10.41 10.43 2.10
C GLU A 85 9.97 10.91 0.71
N TYR A 86 9.11 10.17 0.03
CA TYR A 86 8.76 10.42 -1.37
C TYR A 86 8.17 11.82 -1.60
N GLY A 87 7.23 12.25 -0.74
CA GLY A 87 6.61 13.57 -0.81
C GLY A 87 7.55 14.72 -0.42
N SER A 88 8.81 14.42 -0.07
CA SER A 88 9.87 15.38 0.22
C SER A 88 11.04 15.30 -0.75
N LEU A 89 11.08 14.30 -1.66
CA LEU A 89 12.12 14.16 -2.67
C LEU A 89 12.02 15.26 -3.73
N VAL A 90 13.14 15.93 -4.00
CA VAL A 90 13.21 16.98 -5.02
C VAL A 90 13.09 16.34 -6.40
N GLY A 91 12.12 16.80 -7.20
CA GLY A 91 11.93 16.34 -8.58
C GLY A 91 11.23 14.98 -8.73
N ALA A 92 10.79 14.35 -7.63
CA ALA A 92 9.99 13.14 -7.72
C ALA A 92 8.62 13.45 -8.34
N PRO A 93 8.14 12.62 -9.29
CA PRO A 93 6.85 12.85 -9.93
C PRO A 93 5.71 12.54 -8.94
N ILE A 94 4.68 13.38 -8.92
CA ILE A 94 3.53 13.26 -8.01
C ILE A 94 2.25 13.43 -8.81
N GLU A 95 1.28 12.54 -8.58
CA GLU A 95 -0.09 12.67 -9.08
C GLU A 95 -1.04 13.16 -7.99
N LEU A 96 -2.07 13.91 -8.41
CA LEU A 96 -3.15 14.41 -7.58
C LEU A 96 -4.48 13.86 -8.09
N GLY A 97 -5.44 13.70 -7.18
CA GLY A 97 -6.71 13.05 -7.49
C GLY A 97 -6.61 11.54 -7.32
N SER A 98 -7.54 10.83 -7.94
CA SER A 98 -7.65 9.38 -7.96
C SER A 98 -8.10 8.92 -9.33
#